data_AF-A0A968P5N1-F1
#
_entry.id   AF-A0A968P5N1-F1
#
_cell.length_a   1.000
_cell.length_b   1.000
_cell.length_c   1.000
_cell.angle_alpha   90.00
_cell.angle_beta   90.00
_cell.angle_gamma   90.00
#
_symmetry.space_group_name_H-M   'P 1'
#
loop_
_entity.id
_entity.type
_entity.pdbx_description
1 polymer ?
#
loop_
_entity_poly.entity_id
_entity_poly.type
_entity_poly.pdbx_seq_one_letter_code
_entity_poly.pdbx_strand_id
1 'polypeptide(L)'
;MRFEARELKPYAEPVSKEKLAEGEAYFFLNFVDDDMLFPEFHPVVFIGRDLEAEDVGQVYFQDLGSYREGIRYSTATGDSEAIFYTGSQEELGHVFEFEKALDGLLECSLRRQKKLGCQ
;
A
#
# COMPACT_ATOMS: atom_id res chain seq x y z
N MET A 1 26.67 -0.25 6.34
CA MET A 1 25.36 -0.36 7.01
C MET A 1 25.01 -1.85 7.09
N ARG A 2 24.61 -2.35 8.25
CA ARG A 2 24.20 -3.76 8.46
C ARG A 2 22.80 -3.74 9.04
N PHE A 3 21.90 -4.54 8.48
CA PHE A 3 20.56 -4.72 9.01
C PHE A 3 20.57 -5.88 9.99
N GLU A 4 19.83 -5.75 11.09
CA GLU A 4 19.61 -6.85 12.02
C GLU A 4 18.77 -7.93 11.35
N ALA A 5 19.05 -9.19 11.70
CA ALA A 5 18.25 -10.30 11.22
C ALA A 5 16.83 -10.17 11.77
N ARG A 6 15.82 -10.43 10.93
CA ARG A 6 14.41 -10.43 11.32
C ARG A 6 13.75 -11.73 10.91
N GLU A 7 12.84 -12.22 11.75
CA GLU A 7 12.01 -13.37 11.44
C GLU A 7 10.78 -12.91 10.65
N LEU A 8 10.58 -13.50 9.48
CA LEU A 8 9.41 -13.22 8.64
C LEU A 8 8.30 -14.22 8.97
N LYS A 9 7.10 -13.69 9.18
CA LYS A 9 5.91 -14.54 9.35
C LYS A 9 5.54 -15.21 8.02
N PRO A 10 4.89 -16.39 8.06
CA PRO A 10 4.47 -17.08 6.84
C PRO A 10 3.25 -16.44 6.15
N TYR A 11 2.72 -15.35 6.70
CA TYR A 11 1.57 -14.62 6.19
C TYR A 11 1.84 -13.11 6.23
N ALA A 12 1.23 -12.40 5.28
CA ALA A 12 1.23 -10.95 5.26
C ALA A 12 0.33 -10.39 6.38
N GLU A 13 0.68 -9.22 6.89
CA GLU A 13 -0.08 -8.52 7.94
C GLU A 13 -0.51 -7.14 7.44
N PRO A 14 -1.56 -7.07 6.60
CA PRO A 14 -2.10 -5.80 6.14
C PRO A 14 -2.67 -4.98 7.30
N VAL A 15 -2.81 -3.67 7.08
CA VAL A 15 -3.46 -2.78 8.04
C VAL A 15 -4.94 -3.14 8.15
N SER A 16 -5.47 -3.15 9.38
CA SER A 16 -6.91 -3.33 9.58
C SER A 16 -7.62 -2.00 9.31
N LYS A 17 -8.88 -2.07 8.86
CA LYS A 17 -9.66 -0.86 8.58
C LYS A 17 -9.76 0.05 9.81
N GLU A 18 -9.83 -0.48 11.02
CA GLU A 18 -9.93 0.31 12.27
C GLU A 18 -8.65 1.09 12.60
N LYS A 19 -7.51 0.70 12.02
CA LYS A 19 -6.21 1.35 12.23
C LYS A 19 -5.86 2.39 11.18
N LEU A 20 -6.68 2.55 10.15
CA LEU A 20 -6.51 3.61 9.17
C LEU A 20 -6.78 4.97 9.81
N ALA A 21 -5.80 5.86 9.75
CA ALA A 21 -5.84 7.21 10.29
C ALA A 21 -5.66 8.23 9.16
N GLU A 22 -6.58 9.20 9.08
CA GLU A 22 -6.58 10.19 8.00
C GLU A 22 -5.31 11.05 8.06
N GLY A 23 -4.69 11.28 6.90
CA GLY A 23 -3.43 12.01 6.77
C GLY A 23 -2.18 11.17 7.03
N GLU A 24 -2.31 9.94 7.51
CA GLU A 24 -1.17 9.04 7.70
C GLU A 24 -0.78 8.30 6.42
N ALA A 25 0.52 7.99 6.32
CA ALA A 25 1.10 7.31 5.18
C ALA A 25 1.05 5.78 5.34
N TYR A 26 0.61 5.11 4.28
CA TYR A 26 0.59 3.66 4.12
C TYR A 26 1.25 3.28 2.82
N PHE A 27 1.37 1.97 2.57
CA PHE A 27 2.02 1.45 1.40
C PHE A 27 1.16 0.38 0.75
N PHE A 28 0.83 0.58 -0.51
CA PHE A 28 0.28 -0.47 -1.34
C PHE A 28 1.41 -1.38 -1.77
N LEU A 29 1.29 -2.67 -1.45
CA LEU A 29 2.17 -3.72 -1.93
C LEU A 29 1.33 -4.75 -2.68
N ASN A 30 1.51 -4.77 -3.99
CA ASN A 30 0.92 -5.75 -4.89
C ASN A 30 2.02 -6.56 -5.59
N PHE A 31 1.65 -7.68 -6.20
CA PHE A 31 2.54 -8.49 -7.03
C PHE A 31 1.90 -8.68 -8.39
N VAL A 32 2.66 -8.44 -9.46
CA VAL A 32 2.15 -8.54 -10.83
C VAL A 32 2.23 -9.96 -11.40
N ASP A 33 2.84 -10.88 -10.66
CA ASP A 33 3.03 -12.28 -11.02
C ASP A 33 2.53 -13.23 -9.92
N ASP A 34 2.04 -14.40 -10.34
CA ASP A 34 1.53 -15.44 -9.42
C ASP A 34 2.61 -15.97 -8.46
N ASP A 35 3.87 -15.90 -8.90
CA ASP A 35 5.02 -16.34 -8.13
C ASP A 35 5.50 -15.29 -7.11
N MET A 36 4.88 -14.10 -7.12
CA MET A 36 5.17 -12.98 -6.22
C MET A 36 6.66 -12.59 -6.20
N LEU A 37 7.25 -12.46 -7.38
CA LEU A 37 8.66 -12.08 -7.59
C LEU A 37 8.82 -10.63 -8.06
N PHE A 38 7.74 -10.02 -8.56
CA PHE A 38 7.73 -8.67 -9.11
C PHE A 38 6.75 -7.80 -8.31
N PRO A 39 7.22 -7.13 -7.24
CA PRO A 39 6.38 -6.30 -6.40
C PRO A 39 6.15 -4.91 -7.04
N GLU A 40 4.93 -4.42 -6.94
CA GLU A 40 4.57 -3.01 -7.10
C GLU A 40 4.42 -2.39 -5.71
N PHE A 41 5.10 -1.27 -5.48
CA PHE A 41 5.21 -0.64 -4.18
C PHE A 41 4.91 0.85 -4.28
N HIS A 42 3.77 1.29 -3.74
CA HIS A 42 3.29 2.66 -3.87
C HIS A 42 3.03 3.28 -2.50
N PRO A 43 3.69 4.39 -2.14
CA PRO A 43 3.34 5.14 -0.95
C PRO A 43 2.06 5.94 -1.18
N VAL A 44 1.11 5.80 -0.26
CA VAL A 44 -0.20 6.46 -0.31
C VAL A 44 -0.53 7.09 1.03
N VAL A 45 -1.44 8.06 1.04
CA VAL A 45 -1.99 8.68 2.24
C VAL A 45 -3.46 8.29 2.32
N PHE A 46 -3.91 7.83 3.49
CA PHE A 46 -5.33 7.62 3.71
C PHE A 46 -6.04 8.97 3.87
N ILE A 47 -7.01 9.26 3.00
CA ILE A 47 -7.65 10.59 2.92
C ILE A 47 -9.12 10.58 3.37
N GLY A 48 -9.65 9.43 3.79
CA GLY A 48 -10.96 9.35 4.43
C GLY A 48 -11.79 8.14 3.98
N ARG A 49 -13.04 8.13 4.44
CA ARG A 49 -14.05 7.12 4.11
C ARG A 49 -15.26 7.79 3.50
N ASP A 50 -15.93 7.06 2.64
CA ASP A 50 -17.24 7.44 2.11
C ASP A 50 -17.28 8.91 1.66
N LEU A 51 -16.30 9.31 0.83
CA LEU A 51 -16.11 10.71 0.44
C LEU A 51 -17.18 11.19 -0.54
N GLU A 52 -17.89 10.28 -1.21
CA GLU A 52 -19.01 10.58 -2.09
C GLU A 52 -20.37 10.23 -1.44
N ALA A 53 -21.43 10.93 -1.87
CA ALA A 53 -22.75 10.88 -1.21
C ALA A 53 -23.44 9.51 -1.22
N GLU A 54 -23.02 8.59 -2.09
CA GLU A 54 -23.59 7.24 -2.24
C GLU A 54 -22.65 6.13 -1.74
N ASP A 55 -21.50 6.50 -1.21
CA ASP A 55 -20.52 5.54 -0.72
C ASP A 55 -20.97 4.92 0.61
N VAL A 56 -20.79 3.61 0.71
CA VAL A 56 -20.96 2.86 1.95
C VAL A 56 -19.80 1.89 2.10
N GLY A 57 -18.97 2.13 3.12
CA GLY A 57 -17.82 1.28 3.43
C GLY A 57 -16.67 1.40 2.42
N GLN A 58 -16.55 2.53 1.74
CA GLN A 58 -15.43 2.85 0.86
C GLN A 58 -14.30 3.53 1.64
N VAL A 59 -13.07 3.23 1.26
CA VAL A 59 -11.85 3.87 1.74
C VAL A 59 -11.16 4.58 0.59
N TYR A 60 -10.64 5.76 0.88
CA TYR A 60 -9.98 6.59 -0.11
C TYR A 60 -8.52 6.80 0.27
N PHE A 61 -7.65 6.64 -0.73
CA PHE A 61 -6.24 6.93 -0.62
C PHE A 61 -5.81 7.89 -1.72
N GLN A 62 -4.79 8.68 -1.45
CA GLN A 62 -4.16 9.58 -2.42
C GLN A 62 -2.69 9.20 -2.55
N ASP A 63 -2.10 9.30 -3.74
CA ASP A 63 -0.66 9.15 -3.87
C ASP A 63 0.09 10.17 -2.99
N LEU A 64 1.18 9.73 -2.36
CA LEU A 64 1.91 10.59 -1.41
C LEU A 64 2.51 11.83 -2.08
N GLY A 65 2.85 11.76 -3.37
CA GLY A 65 3.46 12.86 -4.12
C GLY A 65 2.51 14.06 -4.20
N SER A 66 1.33 13.85 -4.78
CA SER A 66 0.32 14.89 -4.94
C SER A 66 -0.21 15.39 -3.58
N TYR A 67 -0.32 14.52 -2.57
CA TYR A 67 -0.71 14.93 -1.22
C TYR A 67 0.31 15.91 -0.63
N ARG A 68 1.61 15.68 -0.84
CA ARG A 68 2.67 16.59 -0.37
C ARG A 68 2.69 17.93 -1.11
N GLU A 69 2.26 17.95 -2.36
CA GLU A 69 2.13 19.17 -3.18
C GLU A 69 0.94 20.04 -2.79
N GLY A 70 0.09 19.56 -1.86
CA GLY A 70 -1.06 20.32 -1.37
C GLY A 70 -2.33 20.11 -2.21
N ILE A 71 -2.29 19.23 -3.22
CA ILE A 71 -3.50 18.83 -3.95
C ILE A 71 -4.35 17.99 -3.01
N ARG A 72 -5.64 18.28 -2.91
CA ARG A 72 -6.59 17.58 -2.04
C ARG A 72 -7.76 17.07 -2.86
N TYR A 73 -8.37 15.99 -2.42
CA TYR A 73 -9.52 15.36 -3.08
C TYR A 73 -10.62 16.36 -3.45
N SER A 74 -11.00 17.23 -2.52
CA SER A 74 -12.07 18.22 -2.71
C SER A 74 -11.72 19.39 -3.63
N THR A 75 -10.44 19.63 -3.92
CA THR A 75 -9.96 20.77 -4.72
C THR A 75 -9.24 20.35 -5.98
N ALA A 76 -9.02 19.05 -6.18
CA ALA A 76 -8.42 18.52 -7.38
C ALA A 76 -9.32 18.81 -8.58
N THR A 77 -8.68 19.20 -9.68
CA THR A 77 -9.34 19.41 -10.96
C THR A 77 -8.94 18.28 -11.91
N GLY A 78 -9.63 18.12 -13.04
CA GLY A 78 -9.27 17.09 -14.03
C GLY A 78 -7.85 17.24 -14.59
N ASP A 79 -7.23 18.42 -14.46
CA ASP A 79 -5.87 18.71 -14.90
C ASP A 79 -4.81 18.49 -13.80
N SER A 80 -5.23 18.16 -12.57
CA SER A 80 -4.31 17.88 -11.47
C SER A 80 -3.65 16.52 -11.66
N GLU A 81 -2.31 16.45 -11.56
CA GLU A 81 -1.54 15.20 -11.62
C GLU A 81 -1.66 14.36 -10.32
N ALA A 82 -2.84 14.33 -9.70
CA ALA A 82 -3.11 13.58 -8.49
C ALA A 82 -3.79 12.24 -8.81
N ILE A 83 -3.34 11.18 -8.15
CA ILE A 83 -3.95 9.86 -8.26
C ILE A 83 -4.70 9.57 -6.97
N PHE A 84 -6.01 9.34 -7.11
CA PHE A 84 -6.88 8.90 -6.04
C PHE A 84 -7.26 7.44 -6.25
N TYR A 85 -7.12 6.65 -5.19
CA TYR A 85 -7.48 5.25 -5.14
C TYR A 85 -8.72 5.11 -4.24
N THR A 86 -9.68 4.33 -4.68
CA THR A 86 -10.89 4.00 -3.91
C THR A 86 -11.14 2.50 -3.97
N GLY A 87 -11.72 1.96 -2.90
CA GLY A 87 -12.06 0.56 -2.80
C GLY A 87 -12.77 0.22 -1.50
N SER A 88 -13.25 -1.02 -1.40
CA SER A 88 -13.94 -1.49 -0.20
C SER A 88 -13.00 -1.53 1.00
N GLN A 89 -13.49 -1.10 2.16
CA GLN A 89 -12.77 -1.24 3.43
C GLN A 89 -12.52 -2.71 3.83
N GLU A 90 -13.18 -3.67 3.17
CA GLU A 90 -12.95 -5.11 3.36
C GLU A 90 -11.86 -5.66 2.43
N GLU A 91 -11.37 -4.87 1.47
CA GLU A 91 -10.38 -5.27 0.45
C GLU A 91 -8.98 -4.66 0.70
N LEU A 92 -8.62 -4.50 1.97
CA LEU A 92 -7.36 -3.88 2.40
C LEU A 92 -6.13 -4.81 2.37
N GLY A 93 -6.24 -5.99 1.75
CA GLY A 93 -5.18 -7.02 1.77
C GLY A 93 -3.84 -6.58 1.17
N HIS A 94 -3.83 -5.50 0.41
CA HIS A 94 -2.67 -4.91 -0.24
C HIS A 94 -2.12 -3.66 0.48
N VAL A 95 -2.74 -3.22 1.59
CA VAL A 95 -2.40 -1.98 2.28
C VAL A 95 -1.63 -2.28 3.56
N PHE A 96 -0.45 -1.68 3.73
CA PHE A 96 0.46 -2.02 4.82
C PHE A 96 1.04 -0.76 5.49
N GLU A 97 1.38 -0.90 6.78
CA GLU A 97 2.40 -0.05 7.41
C GLU A 97 3.79 -0.38 6.84
N PHE A 98 4.71 0.59 6.86
CA PHE A 98 6.03 0.45 6.22
C PHE A 98 6.77 -0.84 6.59
N GLU A 99 6.89 -1.13 7.89
CA GLU A 99 7.64 -2.30 8.38
C GLU A 99 7.03 -3.62 7.91
N LYS A 100 5.70 -3.68 7.78
CA LYS A 100 4.97 -4.86 7.29
C LYS A 100 5.07 -5.01 5.79
N ALA A 101 5.08 -3.91 5.07
CA ALA A 101 5.34 -3.92 3.64
C ALA A 101 6.78 -4.37 3.32
N LEU A 102 7.75 -3.91 4.14
CA LEU A 102 9.14 -4.35 4.05
C LEU A 102 9.28 -5.86 4.27
N ASP A 103 8.54 -6.46 5.20
CA ASP A 103 8.50 -7.92 5.37
C ASP A 103 8.07 -8.64 4.08
N GLY A 104 7.03 -8.14 3.40
CA GLY A 104 6.59 -8.69 2.11
C GLY A 104 7.64 -8.56 1.00
N LEU A 105 8.35 -7.43 0.95
CA LEU A 105 9.46 -7.22 0.01
C LEU A 105 10.66 -8.14 0.30
N LEU A 106 10.97 -8.39 1.57
CA LEU A 106 12.01 -9.33 1.98
C LEU A 106 11.63 -10.77 1.62
N GLU A 107 10.37 -11.14 1.82
CA GLU A 107 9.87 -12.46 1.40
C GLU A 107 10.00 -12.65 -0.11
N CYS A 108 9.62 -11.64 -0.90
CA CYS A 108 9.86 -11.60 -2.34
C CYS A 108 11.35 -11.82 -2.69
N SER A 109 12.26 -11.12 -2.01
CA SER A 109 13.70 -11.28 -2.20
C SER A 109 14.15 -12.72 -1.93
N LEU A 110 13.68 -13.35 -0.85
CA LEU A 110 13.97 -14.75 -0.53
C LEU A 110 13.41 -15.72 -1.58
N ARG A 111 12.19 -15.49 -2.08
CA ARG A 111 11.59 -16.29 -3.16
C ARG A 111 12.43 -16.21 -4.43
N ARG A 112 12.88 -15.00 -4.81
CA ARG A 112 13.78 -14.78 -5.95
C ARG A 112 15.10 -15.53 -5.78
N GLN A 113 15.72 -15.48 -4.61
CA GLN A 113 16.96 -16.23 -4.33
C GLN A 113 16.76 -17.73 -4.47
N LYS A 114 15.66 -18.28 -3.93
CA LYS A 114 15.37 -19.72 -4.05
C LYS A 114 15.16 -20.17 -5.50
N LYS A 115 14.51 -19.35 -6.33
CA LYS A 115 14.28 -19.68 -7.74
C LYS A 115 15.50 -19.46 -8.62
N LEU A 116 16.26 -18.39 -8.40
CA LEU A 116 17.44 -18.05 -9.20
C LEU A 116 18.71 -18.79 -8.74
N GLY A 117 18.76 -19.23 -7.48
CA GLY A 117 19.87 -20.00 -6.89
C GLY A 117 19.83 -21.50 -7.19
N CYS A 118 18.86 -21.97 -7.99
CA CYS A 118 18.81 -23.34 -8.53
C CYS A 118 19.46 -23.46 -9.92
N GLN A 119 20.47 -22.63 -10.23
CA GLN A 119 21.37 -22.80 -11.37
C GLN A 119 22.73 -23.35 -10.92
#